data_AF-A0A957L2E5-F1
#
_entry.id   AF-A0A957L2E5-F1
#
_cell.length_a   1.000
_cell.length_b   1.000
_cell.length_c   1.000
_cell.angle_alpha   90.00
_cell.angle_beta   90.00
_cell.angle_gamma   90.00
#
_symmetry.space_group_name_H-M   'P 1'
#
loop_
_entity.id
_entity.type
_entity.pdbx_description
1 polymer ?
#
loop_
_entity_poly.entity_id
_entity_poly.type
_entity_poly.pdbx_seq_one_letter_code
_entity_poly.pdbx_strand_id
1 'polypeptide(L)'
;MRQISPQALTDYIAAIFTAVGTPAGTAHLVARSLVGANLAGHDSHGVIRTAQYVTYVENEMLLPAIDPVVTSQEGAISQVDGRHGFGQLTAQFGMAHTIAVTREHGLA
;
A
#
# COMPACT_ATOMS: atom_id res chain seq x y z
N MET A 1 -24.96 -1.25 -13.61
CA MET A 1 -23.98 -1.38 -12.50
C MET A 1 -24.29 -0.35 -11.44
N ARG A 2 -24.15 -0.71 -10.15
CA ARG A 2 -24.36 0.24 -9.04
C ARG A 2 -23.14 1.16 -8.92
N GLN A 3 -23.36 2.46 -8.85
CA GLN A 3 -22.32 3.45 -8.57
C GLN A 3 -22.18 3.64 -7.05
N ILE A 4 -20.95 3.72 -6.57
CA ILE A 4 -20.60 3.96 -5.16
C ILE A 4 -19.61 5.12 -5.14
N SER A 5 -19.75 6.07 -4.21
CA SER A 5 -18.81 7.18 -4.14
C SER A 5 -17.41 6.68 -3.73
N PRO A 6 -16.32 7.28 -4.27
CA PRO A 6 -14.96 6.85 -3.95
C PRO A 6 -14.63 6.92 -2.45
N GLN A 7 -15.14 7.95 -1.77
CA GLN A 7 -14.95 8.12 -0.34
C GLN A 7 -15.63 6.99 0.45
N ALA A 8 -16.91 6.74 0.19
CA ALA A 8 -17.65 5.69 0.90
C ALA A 8 -17.05 4.30 0.65
N LEU A 9 -16.57 4.04 -0.57
CA LEU A 9 -15.88 2.80 -0.88
C LEU A 9 -14.53 2.70 -0.16
N THR A 10 -13.76 3.78 -0.11
CA THR A 10 -12.48 3.84 0.61
C THR A 10 -12.67 3.54 2.10
N ASP A 11 -13.64 4.20 2.74
CA ASP A 11 -13.94 4.01 4.17
C ASP A 11 -14.36 2.56 4.46
N TYR A 12 -15.19 1.98 3.58
CA TYR A 12 -15.63 0.59 3.70
C TYR A 12 -14.45 -0.40 3.57
N ILE A 13 -13.59 -0.23 2.57
CA ILE A 13 -12.43 -1.11 2.38
C ILE A 13 -11.40 -0.93 3.51
N ALA A 14 -11.19 0.29 4.00
CA ALA A 14 -10.32 0.54 5.14
C ALA A 14 -10.84 -0.15 6.42
N ALA A 15 -12.16 -0.16 6.63
CA ALA A 15 -12.77 -0.88 7.75
C ALA A 15 -12.52 -2.39 7.68
N ILE A 16 -12.57 -2.99 6.48
CA ILE A 16 -12.24 -4.41 6.28
C ILE A 16 -10.78 -4.69 6.65
N PHE A 17 -9.82 -3.89 6.16
CA PHE A 17 -8.41 -4.11 6.50
C PHE A 17 -8.11 -3.90 7.99
N THR A 18 -8.79 -2.93 8.61
CA THR A 18 -8.69 -2.71 10.07
C THR A 18 -9.20 -3.93 10.85
N ALA A 19 -10.30 -4.55 10.40
CA ALA A 19 -10.86 -5.73 11.03
C ALA A 19 -9.93 -6.96 11.00
N VAL A 20 -9.00 -7.02 10.04
CA VAL A 20 -7.98 -8.09 9.96
C VAL A 20 -6.62 -7.66 10.54
N GLY A 21 -6.60 -6.63 11.40
CA GLY A 21 -5.41 -6.25 12.17
C GLY A 21 -4.47 -5.26 11.49
N THR A 22 -4.89 -4.63 10.39
CA THR A 22 -4.11 -3.55 9.75
C THR A 22 -4.27 -2.25 10.54
N PRO A 23 -3.19 -1.52 10.88
CA PRO A 23 -3.30 -0.19 11.49
C PRO A 23 -4.13 0.77 10.64
N ALA A 24 -4.96 1.61 11.26
CA ALA A 24 -5.93 2.45 10.57
C ALA A 24 -5.33 3.32 9.45
N GLY A 25 -4.13 3.88 9.68
CA GLY A 25 -3.42 4.66 8.67
C GLY A 25 -3.05 3.84 7.42
N THR A 26 -2.47 2.66 7.63
CA THR A 26 -2.12 1.72 6.55
C THR A 26 -3.36 1.19 5.84
N ALA A 27 -4.43 0.86 6.59
CA ALA A 27 -5.69 0.41 6.02
C ALA A 27 -6.30 1.45 5.07
N HIS A 28 -6.31 2.72 5.49
CA HIS A 28 -6.82 3.81 4.67
C HIS A 28 -5.92 4.10 3.45
N LEU A 29 -4.60 3.99 3.60
CA LEU A 29 -3.64 4.10 2.49
C LEU A 29 -3.91 3.03 1.42
N VAL A 30 -3.99 1.76 1.83
CA VAL A 30 -4.23 0.63 0.93
C VAL A 30 -5.59 0.78 0.26
N ALA A 31 -6.65 1.08 1.02
CA ALA A 31 -7.99 1.30 0.49
C ALA A 31 -8.02 2.41 -0.57
N ARG A 32 -7.38 3.56 -0.31
CA ARG A 32 -7.25 4.65 -1.28
C ARG A 32 -6.53 4.21 -2.56
N SER A 33 -5.48 3.41 -2.44
CA SER A 33 -4.76 2.89 -3.61
C SER A 33 -5.65 1.98 -4.47
N LEU A 34 -6.45 1.10 -3.84
CA LEU A 34 -7.35 0.19 -4.56
C LEU A 34 -8.50 0.95 -5.24
N VAL A 35 -9.13 1.88 -4.53
CA VAL A 35 -10.17 2.73 -5.12
C VAL A 35 -9.59 3.60 -6.24
N GLY A 36 -8.36 4.11 -6.07
CA GLY A 36 -7.63 4.83 -7.11
C GLY A 36 -7.44 3.99 -8.38
N ALA A 37 -7.13 2.70 -8.25
CA ALA A 37 -7.03 1.79 -9.40
C ALA A 37 -8.37 1.61 -10.11
N ASN A 38 -9.49 1.49 -9.38
CA ASN A 38 -10.83 1.49 -10.00
C ASN A 38 -11.11 2.80 -10.75
N LEU A 39 -10.81 3.95 -10.14
CA LEU A 39 -11.00 5.26 -10.78
C LEU A 39 -10.13 5.46 -12.04
N ALA A 40 -8.97 4.82 -12.09
CA ALA A 40 -8.10 4.81 -13.25
C ALA A 40 -8.54 3.80 -14.35
N GLY A 41 -9.62 3.05 -14.13
CA GLY A 41 -10.10 2.02 -15.08
C GLY A 41 -9.34 0.70 -15.02
N HIS A 42 -8.55 0.47 -13.96
CA HIS A 42 -7.78 -0.75 -13.73
C HIS A 42 -8.45 -1.64 -12.68
N ASP A 43 -9.68 -2.09 -12.96
CA ASP A 43 -10.51 -2.84 -12.00
C ASP A 43 -9.84 -4.10 -11.47
N SER A 44 -9.03 -4.77 -12.28
CA SER A 44 -8.25 -5.96 -11.89
C SER A 44 -7.21 -5.69 -10.79
N HIS A 45 -6.93 -4.44 -10.47
CA HIS A 45 -6.01 -4.01 -9.40
C HIS A 45 -6.71 -3.19 -8.31
N GLY A 46 -8.03 -3.00 -8.43
CA GLY A 46 -8.82 -2.23 -7.49
C GLY A 46 -9.39 -3.06 -6.34
N VAL A 47 -10.57 -2.67 -5.85
CA VAL A 47 -11.18 -3.29 -4.66
C VAL A 47 -11.49 -4.78 -4.79
N ILE A 48 -11.44 -5.35 -6.02
CA ILE A 48 -11.51 -6.79 -6.24
C ILE A 48 -10.40 -7.55 -5.49
N ARG A 49 -9.25 -6.90 -5.23
CA ARG A 49 -8.11 -7.48 -4.51
C ARG A 49 -8.30 -7.55 -2.99
N THR A 50 -9.34 -6.91 -2.45
CA THR A 50 -9.57 -6.86 -1.00
C THR A 50 -9.67 -8.25 -0.38
N ALA A 51 -10.47 -9.14 -0.95
CA ALA A 51 -10.63 -10.51 -0.45
C ALA A 51 -9.30 -11.29 -0.50
N GLN A 52 -8.51 -11.12 -1.56
CA GLN A 52 -7.20 -11.75 -1.69
C GLN A 52 -6.25 -11.29 -0.58
N TYR A 53 -6.19 -9.99 -0.27
CA TYR A 53 -5.35 -9.48 0.80
C TYR A 53 -5.80 -9.94 2.18
N VAL A 54 -7.11 -10.04 2.42
CA VAL A 54 -7.64 -10.64 3.65
C VAL A 54 -7.14 -12.07 3.80
N THR A 55 -7.28 -12.90 2.76
CA THR A 55 -6.75 -14.27 2.75
C THR A 55 -5.23 -14.31 2.96
N TYR A 56 -4.48 -13.34 2.44
CA TYR A 56 -3.02 -13.30 2.64
C TYR A 56 -2.64 -12.97 4.08
N VAL A 57 -3.40 -12.09 4.74
CA VAL A 57 -3.22 -11.81 6.18
C VAL A 57 -3.56 -13.05 7.01
N GLU A 58 -4.69 -13.70 6.73
CA GLU A 58 -5.13 -14.91 7.44
C GLU A 58 -4.14 -16.07 7.34
N ASN A 59 -3.40 -16.16 6.23
CA ASN A 59 -2.38 -17.18 5.99
C ASN A 59 -0.95 -16.70 6.30
N GLU A 60 -0.79 -15.56 6.97
CA GLU A 60 0.52 -14.97 7.33
C GLU A 60 1.47 -14.71 6.15
N MET A 61 0.95 -14.68 4.92
CA MET A 61 1.71 -14.32 3.72
C MET A 61 1.87 -12.81 3.57
N LEU A 62 1.00 -12.04 4.23
CA LEU A 62 1.07 -10.59 4.35
C LEU A 62 0.99 -10.22 5.83
N LEU A 63 1.96 -9.44 6.31
CA LEU A 63 2.00 -8.94 7.69
C LEU A 63 1.33 -7.55 7.74
N PRO A 64 0.13 -7.42 8.34
CA PRO A 64 -0.69 -6.22 8.19
C PRO A 64 -0.19 -5.01 9.00
N ALA A 65 0.65 -5.25 10.02
CA ALA A 65 1.17 -4.25 10.94
C ALA A 65 2.71 -4.22 10.94
N ILE A 66 3.31 -4.10 9.75
CA ILE A 66 4.75 -4.00 9.58
C ILE A 66 5.14 -2.84 8.67
N ASP A 67 6.19 -2.13 9.06
CA ASP A 67 6.74 -1.02 8.29
C ASP A 67 7.94 -1.48 7.44
N PRO A 68 8.05 -0.98 6.20
CA PRO A 68 9.22 -1.18 5.35
C PRO A 68 10.46 -0.47 5.93
N VAL A 69 11.66 -0.87 5.51
CA VAL A 69 12.91 -0.31 6.02
C VAL A 69 13.93 -0.15 4.89
N VAL A 70 14.73 0.90 4.94
CA VAL A 70 15.94 1.01 4.09
C VAL A 70 17.04 0.14 4.70
N THR A 71 17.49 -0.88 3.99
CA THR A 71 18.52 -1.80 4.46
C THR A 71 19.93 -1.33 4.12
N SER A 72 20.08 -0.58 3.03
CA SER A 72 21.33 0.06 2.63
C SER A 72 21.08 1.25 1.71
N GLN A 73 22.04 2.16 1.66
CA GLN A 73 22.10 3.26 0.70
C GLN A 73 23.55 3.50 0.28
N GLU A 74 23.81 3.48 -1.02
CA GLU A 74 25.10 3.71 -1.64
C GLU A 74 24.96 4.86 -2.66
N GLY A 75 25.20 6.08 -2.18
CA GLY A 75 24.96 7.30 -2.96
C GLY A 75 23.49 7.39 -3.38
N ALA A 76 23.26 7.42 -4.69
CA ALA A 76 21.93 7.51 -5.29
C ALA A 76 21.11 6.22 -5.19
N ILE A 77 21.72 5.07 -4.88
CA ILE A 77 21.02 3.77 -4.89
C ILE A 77 20.61 3.39 -3.47
N SER A 78 19.33 3.04 -3.27
CA SER A 78 18.81 2.58 -1.97
C SER A 78 18.14 1.22 -2.09
N GLN A 79 18.34 0.35 -1.10
CA GLN A 79 17.64 -0.92 -0.97
C GLN A 79 16.55 -0.82 0.10
N VAL A 80 15.32 -1.21 -0.23
CA VAL A 80 14.17 -1.22 0.68
C VAL A 80 13.67 -2.64 0.85
N ASP A 81 13.61 -3.12 2.09
CA ASP A 81 12.93 -4.36 2.47
C ASP A 81 11.49 -4.05 2.89
N GLY A 82 10.53 -4.62 2.15
CA GLY A 82 9.10 -4.48 2.42
C GLY A 82 8.59 -5.39 3.55
N ARG A 83 9.40 -6.33 4.04
CA ARG A 83 9.13 -7.18 5.21
C ARG A 83 7.78 -7.91 5.18
N HIS A 84 7.38 -8.40 4.00
CA HIS A 84 6.06 -9.03 3.77
C HIS A 84 4.86 -8.12 4.09
N GLY A 85 5.05 -6.81 4.21
CA GLY A 85 3.97 -5.84 4.40
C GLY A 85 3.21 -5.54 3.11
N PHE A 86 2.23 -4.65 3.20
CA PHE A 86 1.49 -4.16 2.03
C PHE A 86 2.42 -3.49 1.01
N GLY A 87 2.36 -3.95 -0.23
CA GLY A 87 3.14 -3.35 -1.32
C GLY A 87 2.83 -1.86 -1.54
N GLN A 88 1.59 -1.44 -1.30
CA GLN A 88 1.17 -0.04 -1.36
C GLN A 88 1.88 0.83 -0.31
N LEU A 89 2.04 0.31 0.91
CA LEU A 89 2.77 1.00 1.99
C LEU A 89 4.25 1.09 1.65
N THR A 90 4.85 -0.03 1.24
CA THR A 90 6.26 -0.09 0.83
C THR A 90 6.56 0.84 -0.35
N ALA A 91 5.69 0.90 -1.35
CA ALA A 91 5.85 1.78 -2.50
C ALA A 91 5.74 3.26 -2.11
N GLN A 92 4.82 3.64 -1.20
CA GLN A 92 4.72 5.02 -0.72
C GLN A 92 5.97 5.43 0.05
N PHE A 93 6.44 4.56 0.95
CA PHE A 93 7.67 4.77 1.71
C PHE A 93 8.89 4.91 0.77
N GLY A 94 9.04 3.97 -0.16
CA GLY A 94 10.13 3.96 -1.14
C GLY A 94 10.12 5.21 -2.00
N MET A 95 8.96 5.62 -2.51
CA MET A 95 8.84 6.85 -3.31
C MET A 95 9.23 8.10 -2.52
N ALA A 96 8.80 8.22 -1.26
CA ALA A 96 9.18 9.35 -0.41
C ALA A 96 10.69 9.39 -0.17
N HIS A 97 11.31 8.22 0.08
CA HIS A 97 12.75 8.07 0.24
C HIS A 97 13.51 8.42 -1.06
N THR A 98 13.12 7.85 -2.19
CA THR A 98 13.71 8.12 -3.51
C THR A 98 13.64 9.61 -3.85
N ILE A 99 12.55 10.31 -3.57
CA ILE A 99 12.46 11.76 -3.77
C ILE A 99 13.50 12.52 -2.93
N ALA A 100 13.73 12.10 -1.68
CA ALA A 100 14.76 12.70 -0.83
C ALA A 100 16.17 12.47 -1.38
N VAL A 101 16.48 11.23 -1.77
CA VAL A 101 17.77 10.85 -2.37
C VAL A 101 18.02 11.59 -3.69
N THR A 102 17.01 11.70 -4.56
CA THR A 102 17.10 12.46 -5.82
C THR A 102 17.40 13.94 -5.59
N ARG A 103 16.85 14.55 -4.52
CA ARG A 103 17.14 15.96 -4.18
C ARG A 103 18.59 16.17 -3.78
N GLU A 104 19.23 15.16 -3.19
CA GLU A 104 20.63 15.22 -2.77
C GLU A 104 21.60 14.91 -3.92
N HIS A 105 21.32 13.88 -4.71
CA HIS A 105 22.27 13.37 -5.71
C HIS A 105 21.91 13.69 -7.17
N GLY A 106 20.73 14.27 -7.42
CA GLY A 106 20.21 14.56 -8.77
C GLY A 106 19.58 13.36 -9.49
N LEU A 107 19.75 12.15 -8.95
CA LEU A 107 19.12 10.90 -9.39
C LEU A 107 18.97 9.95 -8.19
N ALA A 108 18.09 8.95 -8.32
CA ALA A 108 17.93 7.85 -7.38
C ALA A 108 17.32 6.63 -8.08
#